data_AF-A0A2D6Q565-F1
#
_entry.id   AF-A0A2D6Q565-F1
#
_cell.length_a   1.000
_cell.length_b   1.000
_cell.length_c   1.000
_cell.angle_alpha   90.00
_cell.angle_beta   90.00
_cell.angle_gamma   90.00
#
_symmetry.space_group_name_H-M   'P 1'
#
loop_
_entity.id
_entity.type
_entity.pdbx_description
1 polymer ?
#
loop_
_entity_poly.entity_id
_entity_poly.type
_entity_poly.pdbx_seq_one_letter_code
_entity_poly.pdbx_strand_id
1 'polypeptide(L)'
;MNSDVVIQKSGIEGKGLFANRKFKKGELVIKWNLNIILTKEEVKKISENERRYVYPLKDKFLLQQPPARYVNHSCDPNTKVVDDSSDVALRDIEKGEEITSDYSDSFVPGESMGCKCGSKNCKSIIGQDN
;
A
#
# COMPACT_ATOMS: atom_id res chain seq x y z
N MET A 1 20.66 -11.42 -3.38
CA MET A 1 19.63 -10.86 -2.48
C MET A 1 18.36 -11.65 -2.71
N ASN A 2 18.07 -12.65 -1.88
CA ASN A 2 16.75 -13.27 -1.87
C ASN A 2 15.83 -12.30 -1.13
N SER A 3 15.14 -11.47 -1.88
CA SER A 3 14.12 -10.57 -1.36
C SER A 3 12.97 -11.40 -0.78
N ASP A 4 12.57 -11.13 0.45
CA ASP A 4 11.44 -11.78 1.14
C ASP A 4 10.09 -11.54 0.44
N VAL A 5 10.08 -10.58 -0.50
CA VAL A 5 8.95 -10.19 -1.33
C VAL A 5 9.33 -10.14 -2.81
N VAL A 6 8.37 -10.20 -3.71
CA VAL A 6 8.60 -10.12 -5.17
C VAL A 6 7.46 -9.33 -5.82
N ILE A 7 7.79 -8.51 -6.83
CA ILE A 7 6.82 -7.74 -7.59
C ILE A 7 6.38 -8.56 -8.79
N GLN A 8 5.07 -8.77 -8.95
CA GLN A 8 4.49 -9.53 -10.06
C GLN A 8 3.23 -8.84 -10.58
N LYS A 9 2.64 -9.36 -11.67
CA LYS A 9 1.32 -8.90 -12.13
C LYS A 9 0.28 -9.24 -11.08
N SER A 10 -0.52 -8.25 -10.67
CA SER A 10 -1.58 -8.42 -9.67
C SER A 10 -2.89 -8.88 -10.31
N GLY A 11 -3.68 -9.64 -9.55
CA GLY A 11 -5.09 -9.90 -9.85
C GLY A 11 -6.02 -8.75 -9.46
N ILE A 12 -5.56 -7.84 -8.58
CA ILE A 12 -6.30 -6.68 -8.08
C ILE A 12 -6.11 -5.50 -9.03
N GLU A 13 -4.88 -4.98 -9.15
CA GLU A 13 -4.56 -3.85 -10.01
C GLU A 13 -3.08 -3.85 -10.43
N GLY A 14 -2.82 -3.70 -11.73
CA GLY A 14 -1.49 -3.47 -12.29
C GLY A 14 -0.43 -4.49 -11.80
N LYS A 15 0.52 -4.00 -11.02
CA LYS A 15 1.54 -4.82 -10.33
C LYS A 15 1.22 -4.86 -8.85
N GLY A 16 1.46 -6.02 -8.26
CA GLY A 16 1.30 -6.25 -6.83
C GLY A 16 2.60 -6.74 -6.22
N LEU A 17 2.68 -6.64 -4.90
CA LEU A 17 3.76 -7.22 -4.13
C LEU A 17 3.31 -8.55 -3.53
N PHE A 18 4.16 -9.57 -3.64
CA PHE A 18 3.84 -10.93 -3.21
C PHE A 18 4.88 -11.44 -2.23
N ALA A 19 4.43 -12.24 -1.26
CA ALA A 19 5.31 -12.91 -0.32
C ALA A 19 6.19 -13.94 -1.04
N ASN A 20 7.51 -13.85 -0.93
CA ASN A 20 8.46 -14.83 -1.47
C ASN A 20 8.88 -15.89 -0.44
N ARG A 21 8.39 -15.75 0.79
CA ARG A 21 8.45 -16.72 1.88
C ARG A 21 7.20 -16.60 2.76
N LYS A 22 7.07 -17.48 3.75
CA LYS A 22 6.07 -17.35 4.79
C LYS A 22 6.44 -16.21 5.76
N PHE A 23 5.46 -15.41 6.16
CA PHE A 23 5.54 -14.45 7.27
C PHE A 23 4.62 -14.88 8.40
N LYS A 24 5.03 -14.65 9.64
CA LYS A 24 4.20 -14.86 10.83
C LYS A 24 3.41 -13.62 11.18
N LYS A 25 2.25 -13.82 11.81
CA LYS A 25 1.49 -12.69 12.39
C LYS A 25 2.41 -11.81 13.26
N GLY A 26 2.36 -10.50 13.03
CA GLY A 26 3.15 -9.48 13.71
C GLY A 26 4.55 -9.27 13.14
N GLU A 27 4.96 -10.07 12.15
CA GLU A 27 6.27 -9.93 11.53
C GLU A 27 6.32 -8.70 10.61
N LEU A 28 7.49 -8.05 10.56
CA LEU A 28 7.78 -7.01 9.57
C LEU A 28 7.80 -7.61 8.17
N VAL A 29 6.95 -7.10 7.28
CA VAL A 29 6.87 -7.56 5.88
C VAL A 29 7.66 -6.63 4.97
N ILE A 30 7.50 -5.32 5.13
CA ILE A 30 8.21 -4.30 4.34
C ILE A 30 8.57 -3.11 5.23
N LYS A 31 9.80 -2.62 5.11
CA LYS A 31 10.18 -1.29 5.57
C LYS A 31 10.14 -0.30 4.40
N TRP A 32 9.50 0.84 4.60
CA TRP A 32 9.39 1.86 3.57
C TRP A 32 10.70 2.64 3.42
N ASN A 33 10.96 3.09 2.19
CA ASN A 33 12.01 4.05 1.90
C ASN A 33 11.43 5.46 2.07
N LEU A 34 11.90 6.19 3.09
CA LEU A 34 11.41 7.52 3.46
C LEU A 34 12.23 8.67 2.85
N ASN A 35 13.03 8.42 1.80
CA ASN A 35 13.95 9.43 1.27
C ASN A 35 13.27 10.55 0.45
N ILE A 36 12.03 10.33 -0.02
CA ILE A 36 11.30 11.30 -0.84
C ILE A 36 10.08 11.80 -0.06
N ILE A 37 10.35 12.78 0.82
CA ILE A 37 9.33 13.50 1.57
C ILE A 37 9.01 14.81 0.84
N LEU A 38 7.73 15.09 0.69
CA LEU A 38 7.18 16.17 -0.11
C LEU A 38 6.29 17.07 0.74
N THR A 39 6.29 18.34 0.39
CA THR A 39 5.31 19.34 0.82
C THR A 39 4.05 19.27 -0.04
N LYS A 40 2.97 19.91 0.42
CA LYS A 40 1.72 20.03 -0.34
C LYS A 40 1.91 20.66 -1.73
N GLU A 41 2.78 21.67 -1.84
CA GLU A 41 3.06 22.34 -3.11
C GLU A 41 3.91 21.49 -4.06
N GLU A 42 4.74 20.58 -3.53
CA GLU A 42 5.50 19.63 -4.35
C GLU A 42 4.62 18.53 -4.89
N VAL A 43 3.65 18.02 -4.12
CA VAL A 43 2.67 17.03 -4.61
C VAL A 43 1.90 17.56 -5.83
N LYS A 44 1.54 18.84 -5.84
CA LYS A 44 0.86 19.47 -7.00
C LYS A 44 1.72 19.48 -8.28
N LYS A 45 3.05 19.42 -8.15
CA LYS A 45 4.00 19.43 -9.27
C LYS A 45 4.33 18.02 -9.77
N ILE A 46 3.94 16.99 -9.03
CA ILE A 46 4.17 15.59 -9.41
C ILE A 46 3.16 15.18 -10.48
N SER A 47 3.64 14.37 -11.44
CA SER A 47 2.81 13.83 -12.51
C SER A 47 1.66 13.00 -11.94
N GLU A 48 0.52 12.97 -12.64
CA GLU A 48 -0.67 12.25 -12.17
C GLU A 48 -0.37 10.77 -11.90
N ASN A 49 0.49 10.18 -12.73
CA ASN A 49 0.93 8.80 -12.60
C ASN A 49 1.73 8.53 -11.32
N GLU A 50 2.47 9.51 -10.82
CA GLU A 50 3.26 9.39 -9.59
C GLU A 50 2.44 9.78 -8.34
N ARG A 51 1.44 10.67 -8.48
CA ARG A 51 0.56 11.07 -7.38
C ARG A 51 -0.15 9.89 -6.71
N ARG A 52 -0.47 8.84 -7.46
CA ARG A 52 -1.08 7.61 -6.92
C ARG A 52 -0.22 6.82 -5.93
N TYR A 53 1.07 7.14 -5.81
CA TYR A 53 1.99 6.52 -4.85
C TYR A 53 2.33 7.47 -3.69
N VAL A 54 1.60 8.58 -3.58
CA VAL A 54 1.77 9.52 -2.48
C VAL A 54 0.96 9.02 -1.28
N TYR A 55 1.65 8.83 -0.16
CA TYR A 55 1.04 8.47 1.12
C TYR A 55 1.01 9.71 2.03
N PRO A 56 -0.14 10.11 2.58
CA PRO A 56 -0.23 11.21 3.51
C PRO A 56 0.44 10.84 4.85
N LEU A 57 1.33 11.71 5.32
CA LEU A 57 1.83 11.71 6.69
C LEU A 57 1.16 12.88 7.43
N LYS A 58 1.35 12.98 8.75
CA LYS A 58 0.72 14.02 9.58
C LYS A 58 0.78 15.44 8.99
N ASP A 59 1.98 15.91 8.60
CA ASP A 59 2.19 17.28 8.10
C ASP A 59 2.92 17.32 6.74
N LYS A 60 3.12 16.15 6.13
CA LYS A 60 3.94 15.96 4.92
C LYS A 60 3.37 14.82 4.08
N PHE A 61 4.01 14.56 2.94
CA PHE A 61 3.62 13.48 2.04
C PHE A 61 4.85 12.64 1.72
N LEU A 62 4.69 11.32 1.65
CA LEU A 62 5.74 10.39 1.24
C LEU A 62 5.46 9.93 -0.18
N LEU A 63 6.42 10.07 -1.10
CA LEU A 63 6.35 9.38 -2.39
C LEU A 63 6.90 7.96 -2.23
N GLN A 64 6.02 6.99 -2.08
CA GLN A 64 6.42 5.60 -1.86
C GLN A 64 7.24 5.07 -3.04
N GLN A 65 8.34 4.40 -2.71
CA GLN A 65 9.25 3.75 -3.65
C GLN A 65 9.03 2.23 -3.66
N PRO A 66 9.48 1.51 -4.71
CA PRO A 66 9.50 0.06 -4.68
C PRO A 66 10.31 -0.47 -3.47
N PRO A 67 9.89 -1.60 -2.85
CA PRO A 67 8.72 -2.39 -3.20
C PRO A 67 7.38 -1.86 -2.66
N ALA A 68 7.39 -0.97 -1.66
CA ALA A 68 6.20 -0.53 -0.91
C ALA A 68 5.08 0.02 -1.80
N ARG A 69 5.44 0.76 -2.86
CA ARG A 69 4.47 1.36 -3.80
C ARG A 69 3.59 0.35 -4.55
N TYR A 70 3.95 -0.94 -4.52
CA TYR A 70 3.20 -2.03 -5.16
C TYR A 70 2.33 -2.83 -4.17
N VAL A 71 2.21 -2.38 -2.92
CA VAL A 71 1.22 -2.93 -1.98
C VAL A 71 -0.15 -2.42 -2.41
N ASN A 72 -1.02 -3.34 -2.82
CA ASN A 72 -2.36 -3.02 -3.28
C ASN A 72 -3.35 -2.92 -2.12
N HIS A 73 -4.50 -2.31 -2.41
CA HIS A 73 -5.61 -2.25 -1.47
C HIS A 73 -6.24 -3.62 -1.25
N SER A 74 -6.65 -3.90 -0.01
CA SER A 74 -7.73 -4.84 0.28
C SER A 74 -8.61 -4.33 1.42
N CYS A 75 -9.93 -4.50 1.28
CA CYS A 75 -10.88 -4.26 2.39
C CYS A 75 -10.80 -5.37 3.47
N ASP A 76 -10.10 -6.47 3.18
CA ASP A 76 -9.70 -7.51 4.14
C ASP A 76 -8.19 -7.75 3.96
N PRO A 77 -7.33 -6.84 4.45
CA PRO A 77 -5.90 -6.85 4.18
C PRO A 77 -5.16 -7.90 5.02
N ASN A 78 -3.96 -8.26 4.59
CA ASN A 78 -3.07 -9.12 5.36
C ASN A 78 -1.91 -8.37 6.02
N THR A 79 -1.71 -7.09 5.72
CA THR A 79 -0.82 -6.19 6.47
C THR A 79 -1.54 -4.96 6.99
N LYS A 80 -0.88 -4.28 7.94
CA LYS A 80 -1.23 -2.93 8.36
C LYS A 80 0.02 -2.06 8.40
N VAL A 81 -0.17 -0.76 8.18
CA VAL A 81 0.87 0.24 8.38
C VAL A 81 1.13 0.44 9.88
N VAL A 82 2.39 0.50 10.26
CA VAL A 82 2.86 0.84 11.62
C VAL A 82 3.88 1.96 11.54
N ASP A 83 3.72 2.95 12.42
CA ASP A 83 4.59 4.13 12.57
C ASP A 83 4.86 4.87 11.25
N ASP A 84 3.87 4.89 10.35
CA ASP A 84 3.94 5.50 9.02
C ASP A 84 5.22 5.17 8.21
N SER A 85 5.77 3.98 8.43
CA SER A 85 7.10 3.62 7.92
C SER A 85 7.29 2.14 7.58
N SER A 86 6.30 1.30 7.87
CA SER A 86 6.39 -0.13 7.61
C SER A 86 5.05 -0.83 7.54
N ASP A 87 5.02 -1.97 6.86
CA ASP A 87 3.90 -2.91 6.87
C ASP A 87 4.26 -4.11 7.74
N VAL A 88 3.38 -4.46 8.69
CA VAL A 88 3.47 -5.67 9.51
C VAL A 88 2.30 -6.61 9.24
N ALA A 89 2.55 -7.91 9.34
CA ALA A 89 1.56 -8.93 9.05
C ALA A 89 0.44 -8.96 10.11
N LEU A 90 -0.83 -8.92 9.68
CA LEU A 90 -2.02 -9.04 10.53
C LEU A 90 -2.34 -10.50 10.89
N ARG A 91 -1.91 -11.43 10.04
CA ARG A 91 -2.04 -12.88 10.15
C ARG A 91 -0.80 -13.55 9.58
N ASP A 92 -0.72 -14.88 9.66
CA ASP A 92 0.27 -15.62 8.87
C ASP A 92 0.01 -15.36 7.37
N ILE A 93 1.06 -15.11 6.60
CA ILE A 93 1.04 -14.89 5.14
C ILE A 93 1.89 -15.99 4.51
N GLU A 94 1.29 -16.82 3.68
CA GLU A 94 1.98 -17.89 2.97
C GLU A 94 2.75 -17.37 1.77
N LYS A 95 3.78 -18.11 1.36
CA LYS A 95 4.53 -17.80 0.14
C LYS A 95 3.57 -17.80 -1.07
N GLY A 96 3.65 -16.75 -1.87
CA GLY A 96 2.82 -16.56 -3.07
C GLY A 96 1.54 -15.77 -2.81
N GLU A 97 1.17 -15.47 -1.56
CA GLU A 97 0.07 -14.55 -1.28
C GLU A 97 0.44 -13.10 -1.67
N GLU A 98 -0.53 -12.37 -2.21
CA GLU A 98 -0.38 -10.93 -2.46
C GLU A 98 -0.45 -10.16 -1.14
N ILE A 99 0.53 -9.29 -0.90
CA ILE A 99 0.62 -8.41 0.26
C ILE A 99 -0.28 -7.20 0.00
N THR A 100 -1.23 -6.97 0.91
CA THR A 100 -2.25 -5.94 0.77
C THR A 100 -2.48 -5.21 2.09
N SER A 101 -2.80 -3.92 1.98
CA SER A 101 -3.05 -3.03 3.12
C SER A 101 -4.38 -2.29 2.93
N ASP A 102 -5.03 -1.90 4.02
CA ASP A 102 -6.20 -1.01 3.95
C ASP A 102 -5.70 0.43 4.03
N TYR A 103 -5.78 1.12 2.90
CA TYR A 103 -5.47 2.55 2.79
C TYR A 103 -6.71 3.38 2.45
N SER A 104 -7.91 2.93 2.83
CA SER A 104 -9.19 3.63 2.57
C SER A 104 -9.17 5.08 3.05
N ASP A 105 -8.42 5.38 4.11
CA ASP A 105 -8.34 6.69 4.76
C ASP A 105 -7.06 7.46 4.38
N SER A 106 -6.25 6.93 3.46
CA SER A 106 -4.97 7.51 3.04
C SER A 106 -5.09 8.35 1.76
N PHE A 107 -6.31 8.71 1.36
CA PHE A 107 -6.55 9.52 0.16
C PHE A 107 -6.41 11.01 0.48
N VAL A 108 -5.97 11.78 -0.52
CA VAL A 108 -6.09 13.23 -0.46
C VAL A 108 -7.59 13.56 -0.46
N PRO A 109 -8.06 14.52 0.37
CA PRO A 109 -9.49 14.87 0.42
C PRO A 109 -10.07 15.15 -0.97
N GLY A 110 -11.20 14.48 -1.27
CA GLY A 110 -11.88 14.56 -2.56
C GLY A 110 -11.39 13.55 -3.62
N GLU A 111 -10.34 12.77 -3.36
CA GLU A 111 -9.92 11.68 -4.25
C GLU A 111 -10.57 10.35 -3.86
N SER A 112 -10.93 9.54 -4.85
CA SER A 112 -11.44 8.19 -4.62
C SER A 112 -10.98 7.23 -5.70
N MET A 113 -11.01 5.93 -5.41
CA MET A 113 -10.75 4.89 -6.41
C MET A 113 -11.76 3.74 -6.33
N GLY A 114 -12.04 3.14 -7.50
CA GLY A 114 -12.80 1.89 -7.57
C GLY A 114 -11.99 0.72 -7.01
N CYS A 115 -12.48 0.10 -5.96
CA CYS A 115 -11.84 -1.04 -5.30
C CYS A 115 -12.12 -2.35 -6.04
N LYS A 116 -11.06 -3.10 -6.34
CA LYS A 116 -11.10 -4.40 -7.06
C LYS A 116 -10.48 -5.54 -6.25
N CYS A 117 -10.41 -5.40 -4.91
CA CYS A 117 -9.68 -6.35 -4.06
C CYS A 117 -10.27 -7.77 -4.01
N GLY A 118 -11.52 -7.96 -4.43
CA GLY A 118 -12.18 -9.27 -4.44
C GLY A 118 -12.59 -9.81 -3.07
N SER A 119 -12.39 -9.05 -1.98
CA SER A 119 -12.89 -9.40 -0.66
C SER A 119 -14.42 -9.49 -0.64
N LYS A 120 -14.97 -10.39 0.19
CA LYS A 120 -16.42 -10.50 0.43
C LYS A 120 -17.02 -9.22 1.00
N ASN A 121 -16.20 -8.42 1.70
CA ASN A 121 -16.59 -7.14 2.30
C ASN A 121 -16.03 -5.95 1.51
N CYS A 122 -15.80 -6.11 0.20
CA CYS A 122 -15.28 -5.05 -0.65
C CYS A 122 -16.22 -3.83 -0.63
N LYS A 123 -15.69 -2.65 -0.33
CA LYS A 123 -16.43 -1.37 -0.32
C LYS A 123 -16.80 -0.86 -1.71
N SER A 124 -16.29 -1.48 -2.78
CA SER A 124 -16.40 -1.08 -4.19
C SER A 124 -15.77 0.28 -4.55
N ILE A 125 -15.77 1.25 -3.64
CA ILE A 125 -15.11 2.55 -3.74
C ILE A 125 -14.43 2.84 -2.39
N ILE A 126 -13.23 3.41 -2.43
CA ILE A 126 -12.49 3.88 -1.24
C ILE A 126 -12.01 5.33 -1.46
N GLY A 127 -11.72 6.05 -0.37
CA GLY A 127 -11.37 7.47 -0.40
C GLY A 127 -12.57 8.44 -0.37
N GLN A 128 -13.81 7.94 -0.25
CA GLN A 128 -14.95 8.81 0.02
C GLN A 128 -15.05 9.11 1.52
N ASP A 129 -15.17 10.40 1.85
CA ASP A 129 -15.65 10.84 3.17
C ASP A 129 -17.07 10.27 3.35
N ASN A 130 -17.27 9.46 4.40
CA ASN A 130 -18.63 9.08 4.83
C ASN A 130 -19.31 10.26 5.53
#